data_AF-A0A067FPN7-F1
#
_entry.id   AF-A0A067FPN7-F1
#
_cell.length_a   1.000
_cell.length_b   1.000
_cell.length_c   1.000
_cell.angle_alpha   90.00
_cell.angle_beta   90.00
_cell.angle_gamma   90.00
#
_symmetry.space_group_name_H-M   'P 1'
#
loop_
_entity.id
_entity.type
_entity.pdbx_description
1 polymer ?
#
loop_
_entity_poly.entity_id
_entity_poly.type
_entity_poly.pdbx_seq_one_letter_code
_entity_poly.pdbx_strand_id
1 'polypeptide(L)'
;MQVNTGLRKPRILLAASGSVAAIKFGNLCHCFSEWAEVRAVATKSSLHFIDRAALPKDVIFYTDEDEWATWNKIGDSVLHIELRRWADIMVIAPLSANTLGK
;
A
#
# COMPACT_ATOMS: atom_id res chain seq x y z
N MET A 1 12.28 -14.43 30.52
CA MET A 1 11.49 -13.64 29.56
C MET A 1 11.06 -14.58 28.45
N GLN A 2 9.78 -14.96 28.39
CA GLN A 2 9.27 -15.79 27.30
C GLN A 2 9.22 -14.92 26.03
N VAL A 3 10.11 -15.20 25.08
CA VAL A 3 10.02 -14.64 23.73
C VAL A 3 8.86 -15.35 23.06
N ASN A 4 7.79 -14.61 22.80
CA ASN A 4 6.59 -15.12 22.14
C ASN A 4 6.94 -15.41 20.67
N THR A 5 7.27 -16.66 20.33
CA THR A 5 7.63 -17.10 18.97
C THR A 5 6.40 -17.40 18.11
N GLY A 6 5.30 -16.67 18.31
CA GLY A 6 4.19 -16.68 17.36
C GLY A 6 4.60 -15.87 16.13
N LEU A 7 4.90 -16.55 15.02
CA LEU A 7 5.14 -15.88 13.74
C LEU A 7 3.87 -15.13 13.33
N ARG A 8 3.84 -13.82 13.59
CA ARG A 8 2.76 -12.95 13.08
C ARG A 8 2.84 -12.89 11.56
N LYS A 9 1.69 -12.70 10.90
CA LYS A 9 1.68 -12.44 9.45
C LYS A 9 2.55 -11.21 9.15
N PRO A 10 3.42 -11.25 8.12
CA PRO A 10 4.19 -10.09 7.70
C PRO A 10 3.24 -9.00 7.20
N ARG A 11 3.57 -7.75 7.50
CA ARG A 11 2.83 -6.57 7.07
C ARG A 11 3.47 -5.98 5.84
N ILE A 12 2.75 -6.01 4.72
CA ILE A 12 3.28 -5.67 3.40
C ILE A 12 2.51 -4.48 2.85
N LEU A 13 3.26 -3.42 2.54
CA LEU A 13 2.74 -2.25 1.85
C LEU A 13 3.00 -2.41 0.35
N LEU A 14 1.95 -2.67 -0.42
CA LEU A 14 2.02 -2.73 -1.87
C LEU A 14 1.75 -1.34 -2.46
N ALA A 15 2.57 -0.92 -3.41
CA ALA A 15 2.47 0.39 -4.03
C ALA A 15 2.39 0.28 -5.55
N ALA A 16 1.47 1.03 -6.16
CA ALA A 16 1.35 1.11 -7.60
C ALA A 16 1.63 2.53 -8.11
N SER A 17 2.52 2.64 -9.09
CA SER A 17 2.81 3.90 -9.79
C SER A 17 2.34 3.89 -11.25
N GLY A 18 2.39 5.05 -11.91
CA GLY A 18 1.79 5.29 -13.24
C GLY A 18 2.41 4.50 -14.39
N SER A 19 2.04 3.22 -14.51
CA SER A 19 2.39 2.32 -15.60
C SER A 19 1.17 1.47 -15.96
N VAL A 20 1.03 1.10 -17.24
CA VAL A 20 -0.08 0.25 -17.74
C VAL A 20 -0.18 -1.06 -16.96
N ALA A 21 0.93 -1.58 -16.46
CA ALA A 21 0.96 -2.80 -15.65
C ALA A 21 0.15 -2.69 -14.33
N ALA A 22 -0.24 -1.49 -13.90
CA ALA A 22 -1.06 -1.29 -12.71
C ALA A 22 -2.46 -1.90 -12.85
N ILE A 23 -2.91 -2.24 -14.07
CA ILE A 23 -4.12 -3.05 -14.29
C ILE A 23 -4.06 -4.42 -13.59
N LYS A 24 -2.86 -4.95 -13.32
CA LYS A 24 -2.65 -6.22 -12.59
C LYS A 24 -2.51 -6.04 -11.08
N PHE A 25 -2.60 -4.82 -10.56
CA PHE A 25 -2.34 -4.54 -9.15
C PHE A 25 -3.32 -5.23 -8.21
N GLY A 26 -4.61 -5.35 -8.58
CA GLY A 26 -5.59 -6.12 -7.82
C GLY A 26 -5.20 -7.60 -7.65
N ASN A 27 -4.72 -8.22 -8.73
CA ASN A 27 -4.22 -9.59 -8.69
C ASN A 27 -2.99 -9.74 -7.79
N LEU A 28 -2.06 -8.77 -7.83
CA LEU A 28 -0.91 -8.74 -6.93
C LEU A 28 -1.36 -8.67 -5.46
N CYS A 29 -2.31 -7.79 -5.14
CA CYS A 29 -2.88 -7.70 -3.80
C CYS A 29 -3.47 -9.04 -3.35
N HIS A 30 -4.25 -9.71 -4.20
CA HIS A 30 -4.77 -11.05 -3.92
C HIS A 30 -3.67 -12.07 -3.59
N CYS A 31 -2.59 -12.13 -4.39
CA CYS A 31 -1.49 -13.05 -4.16
C CYS A 31 -0.79 -12.85 -2.81
N PHE A 32 -0.70 -11.61 -2.33
CA PHE A 32 -0.07 -11.30 -1.05
C PHE A 32 -1.03 -11.52 0.14
N SER A 33 -2.33 -11.24 -0.01
CA SER A 33 -3.32 -11.41 1.06
C SER A 33 -3.44 -12.86 1.58
N GLU A 34 -3.09 -13.85 0.75
CA GLU A 34 -3.06 -15.28 1.15
C GLU A 34 -2.13 -15.54 2.35
N TRP A 35 -1.02 -14.79 2.46
CA TRP A 35 0.03 -15.07 3.44
C TRP A 35 0.49 -13.85 4.27
N ALA A 36 0.04 -12.64 3.93
CA ALA A 36 0.44 -11.39 4.59
C ALA A 36 -0.77 -10.52 4.99
N GLU A 37 -0.54 -9.58 5.91
CA GLU A 37 -1.42 -8.43 6.09
C GLU A 37 -1.05 -7.38 5.04
N VAL A 38 -1.99 -7.03 4.15
CA VAL A 38 -1.72 -6.17 3.01
C VAL A 38 -2.41 -4.81 3.17
N ARG A 39 -1.64 -3.75 2.93
CA ARG A 39 -2.16 -2.41 2.66
C ARG A 39 -1.67 -1.97 1.30
N ALA A 40 -2.47 -1.18 0.60
CA ALA A 40 -2.16 -0.73 -0.74
C ALA A 40 -2.08 0.80 -0.80
N VAL A 41 -1.11 1.34 -1.54
CA VAL A 41 -1.01 2.77 -1.88
C VAL A 41 -0.94 2.94 -3.39
N ALA A 42 -1.54 3.99 -3.92
CA ALA A 42 -1.51 4.27 -5.35
C ALA A 42 -1.26 5.75 -5.63
N THR A 43 -0.37 6.02 -6.57
CA THR A 43 -0.20 7.37 -7.13
C THR A 43 -1.43 7.77 -7.94
N LYS A 44 -1.73 9.06 -8.05
CA LYS A 44 -2.78 9.56 -8.95
C LYS A 44 -2.73 8.98 -10.37
N SER A 45 -1.54 8.86 -10.97
CA SER A 45 -1.38 8.33 -12.33
C SER A 45 -1.66 6.83 -12.46
N SER A 46 -1.50 6.03 -11.41
CA SER A 46 -1.83 4.59 -11.47
C SER A 46 -3.33 4.33 -11.42
N LEU A 47 -4.10 5.27 -10.85
CA LEU A 47 -5.57 5.19 -10.79
C LEU A 47 -6.22 5.20 -12.19
N HIS A 48 -5.53 5.63 -13.24
CA HIS A 48 -6.01 5.49 -14.62
C HIS A 48 -6.13 4.02 -15.09
N PHE A 49 -5.40 3.11 -14.44
CA PHE A 49 -5.31 1.70 -14.85
C PHE A 49 -5.86 0.73 -13.79
N ILE A 50 -5.92 1.14 -12.52
CA ILE A 50 -6.40 0.30 -11.43
C ILE A 50 -7.93 0.29 -11.43
N ASP A 51 -8.52 -0.89 -11.61
CA ASP A 51 -9.91 -1.13 -11.27
C ASP A 51 -10.02 -1.39 -9.76
N ARG A 52 -10.67 -0.48 -9.03
CA ARG A 52 -10.87 -0.62 -7.57
C ARG A 52 -11.73 -1.85 -7.23
N ALA A 53 -12.60 -2.30 -8.13
CA ALA A 53 -13.42 -3.49 -7.91
C ALA A 53 -12.58 -4.79 -7.94
N ALA A 54 -11.39 -4.75 -8.53
CA ALA A 54 -10.47 -5.88 -8.60
C ALA A 54 -9.56 -6.02 -7.35
N LEU A 55 -9.66 -5.10 -6.38
CA LEU A 55 -8.91 -5.18 -5.12
C LEU A 55 -9.61 -6.14 -4.14
N PRO A 56 -8.85 -6.89 -3.31
CA PRO A 56 -9.44 -7.67 -2.23
C PRO A 56 -10.18 -6.77 -1.23
N LYS A 57 -11.34 -7.22 -0.73
CA LYS A 57 -12.21 -6.42 0.15
C LYS A 57 -11.57 -6.05 1.49
N ASP A 58 -10.62 -6.85 1.94
CA ASP A 58 -9.88 -6.72 3.20
C ASP A 58 -8.64 -5.82 3.07
N VAL A 59 -8.26 -5.42 1.84
CA VAL A 59 -7.13 -4.53 1.61
C VAL A 59 -7.56 -3.07 1.72
N ILE A 60 -6.95 -2.36 2.66
CA ILE A 60 -7.11 -0.91 2.77
C ILE A 60 -6.29 -0.25 1.67
N PHE A 61 -6.95 0.57 0.85
CA PHE A 61 -6.37 1.23 -0.31
C PHE A 61 -6.29 2.74 -0.09
N TYR A 62 -5.06 3.27 -0.08
CA TYR A 62 -4.75 4.67 0.20
C TYR A 62 -4.32 5.41 -1.07
N THR A 63 -4.66 6.69 -1.10
CA THR A 63 -4.36 7.68 -2.13
C THR A 63 -3.81 8.95 -1.46
N ASP A 64 -3.34 9.90 -2.26
CA ASP A 64 -2.80 11.17 -1.75
C ASP A 64 -3.86 11.95 -0.95
N GLU A 65 -5.14 11.81 -1.29
CA GLU A 65 -6.26 12.43 -0.60
C GLU A 65 -6.44 11.94 0.85
N ASP A 66 -6.06 10.69 1.15
CA ASP A 66 -6.20 10.09 2.49
C ASP A 66 -5.21 10.66 3.52
N GLU A 67 -4.10 11.23 3.03
CA GLU A 67 -3.11 11.90 3.88
C GLU A 67 -3.74 13.11 4.60
N TRP A 68 -4.46 13.92 3.84
CA TRP A 68 -5.11 15.14 4.33
C TRP A 68 -6.39 14.87 5.11
N ALA A 69 -7.06 13.73 4.87
CA ALA A 69 -8.18 13.31 5.71
C ALA A 69 -7.73 12.99 7.15
N THR A 70 -6.48 12.53 7.31
CA THR A 70 -5.93 12.09 8.61
C THR A 70 -5.24 13.24 9.37
N TRP A 71 -4.72 14.24 8.65
CA TRP A 71 -3.97 15.36 9.24
C TRP A 71 -4.76 16.68 9.16
N ASN A 72 -5.24 17.18 10.30
CA ASN A 72 -5.98 18.46 10.38
C ASN A 72 -5.25 19.52 11.21
N LYS A 73 -4.49 19.11 12.23
CA LYS A 73 -3.73 19.99 13.12
C LYS A 73 -2.38 19.38 13.50
N ILE A 74 -1.48 20.24 13.97
CA ILE A 74 -0.19 19.84 14.52
C ILE A 74 -0.43 18.86 15.67
N GLY A 75 0.18 17.67 15.58
CA GLY A 75 0.02 16.58 16.54
C GLY A 75 -0.84 15.42 16.05
N ASP A 76 -1.62 15.61 14.97
CA ASP A 76 -2.36 14.51 14.33
C ASP A 76 -1.40 13.53 13.64
N SER A 77 -1.82 12.27 13.50
CA SER A 77 -1.04 11.25 12.83
C SER A 77 -0.83 11.57 11.35
N VAL A 78 0.41 11.49 10.90
CA VAL A 78 0.77 11.69 9.49
C VAL A 78 0.78 10.33 8.79
N LEU A 79 -0.11 10.14 7.81
CA LEU A 79 -0.39 8.83 7.22
C LEU A 79 0.88 8.14 6.68
N HIS A 80 1.72 8.83 5.90
CA HIS A 80 2.93 8.22 5.34
C HIS A 80 3.93 7.79 6.43
N ILE A 81 3.96 8.47 7.59
CA ILE A 81 4.79 8.09 8.74
C ILE A 81 4.24 6.81 9.38
N GLU A 82 2.92 6.73 9.54
CA GLU A 82 2.26 5.57 10.12
C GLU A 82 2.36 4.33 9.22
N LEU A 83 2.20 4.48 7.90
CA LEU A 83 2.41 3.39 6.95
C LEU A 83 3.86 2.90 6.96
N ARG A 84 4.84 3.81 7.02
CA ARG A 84 6.27 3.47 7.16
C ARG A 84 6.56 2.71 8.45
N ARG A 85 5.94 3.08 9.57
CA ARG A 85 6.09 2.38 10.86
C ARG A 85 5.39 1.03 10.88
N TRP A 86 4.28 0.90 10.15
CA TRP A 86 3.46 -0.31 10.12
C TRP A 86 4.06 -1.42 9.24
N ALA A 87 4.66 -1.07 8.11
CA ALA A 87 5.13 -2.03 7.11
C ALA A 87 6.44 -2.70 7.53
N ASP A 88 6.50 -4.03 7.44
CA ASP A 88 7.74 -4.80 7.54
C ASP A 88 8.55 -4.70 6.24
N ILE A 89 7.84 -4.63 5.10
CA ILE A 89 8.40 -4.41 3.77
C ILE A 89 7.43 -3.60 2.90
N MET A 90 8.00 -2.83 1.97
CA MET A 90 7.26 -2.14 0.92
C MET A 90 7.68 -2.70 -0.45
N VAL A 91 6.70 -2.90 -1.33
CA VAL A 91 6.93 -3.34 -2.72
C VAL A 91 6.28 -2.35 -3.66
N ILE A 92 7.04 -1.78 -4.60
CA ILE A 92 6.50 -0.92 -5.65
C ILE A 92 6.39 -1.73 -6.94
N ALA A 93 5.16 -2.12 -7.29
CA ALA A 93 4.88 -2.96 -8.44
C ALA A 93 3.50 -2.61 -9.05
N PRO A 94 3.45 -1.86 -10.16
CA PRO A 94 4.60 -1.43 -10.97
C PRO A 94 5.32 -0.18 -10.43
N LEU A 95 6.62 -0.13 -10.71
CA LEU A 95 7.45 1.08 -10.63
C LEU A 95 7.59 1.71 -12.02
N SER A 96 7.05 2.92 -12.18
CA SER A 96 7.13 3.74 -13.39
C SER A 96 8.47 4.46 -13.45
N ALA A 97 8.93 4.81 -14.65
CA ALA A 97 10.17 5.58 -14.83
C ALA A 97 10.13 6.94 -14.09
N ASN A 98 8.97 7.59 -14.06
CA ASN A 98 8.79 8.86 -13.34
C ASN A 98 8.94 8.70 -11.82
N THR A 99 8.36 7.65 -11.22
CA THR A 99 8.53 7.38 -9.79
C THR A 99 9.94 6.90 -9.46
N LEU A 100 10.60 6.18 -10.37
CA LEU A 100 12.00 5.78 -10.20
C LEU A 100 12.97 6.98 -10.17
N GLY A 101 12.68 8.03 -10.95
CA GLY A 101 13.52 9.22 -11.04
C GLY A 101 13.27 10.28 -9.95
N LYS A 102 12.30 10.07 -9.07
CA LYS A 102 11.99 10.96 -7.94
C LYS A 102 12.67 10.46 -6.66
#